data_AF-Q4CXI0-F1
#
_entry.id   AF-Q4CXI0-F1
#
_cell.length_a   1.000
_cell.length_b   1.000
_cell.length_c   1.000
_cell.angle_alpha   90.00
_cell.angle_beta   90.00
_cell.angle_gamma   90.00
#
_symmetry.space_group_name_H-M   'P 1'
#
loop_
_entity.id
_entity.type
_entity.pdbx_description
1 polymer ?
#
loop_
_entity_poly.entity_id
_entity_poly.type
_entity_poly.pdbx_seq_one_letter_code
_entity_poly.pdbx_strand_id
1 'polypeptide(L)'
;MMRRWILWEHTLLAVFFLLLLSGWGVDAWNVGEIIPVTLHMRLKRVAPTVTVGRNDMEELEDMQESGQGEQFLRPLPPDFCPRFGINRRVHQPAKRLFEHAHKQTKASGRSLSDVAVRFQLERGLSKSTAWLPLLKTTVRPSMSNRGQNASVRDENMLYLAAVTFSFGYQESTFNKITTFYAEPVYAPVHHEEIELQYHWEERRAYNPHKALSACAFISVFATIAVLYMIIFSSRSLSKEIKNKTFTLRSHRE
;
A
#
# COMPACT_ATOMS: atom_id res chain seq x y z
N MET A 1 8.37 28.15 -49.61
CA MET A 1 8.82 27.77 -48.25
C MET A 1 7.88 26.71 -47.65
N MET A 2 7.67 25.57 -48.34
CA MET A 2 6.62 24.57 -48.04
C MET A 2 7.22 23.18 -47.77
N ARG A 3 8.04 23.02 -46.72
CA ARG A 3 8.63 21.71 -46.36
C ARG A 3 8.71 21.39 -44.87
N ARG A 4 8.03 22.16 -44.00
CA ARG A 4 8.04 21.92 -42.54
C ARG A 4 6.81 21.17 -41.99
N TRP A 5 5.80 20.86 -42.80
CA TRP A 5 4.58 20.20 -42.32
C TRP A 5 4.72 18.67 -42.11
N ILE A 6 5.56 17.99 -42.90
CA ILE A 6 5.64 16.51 -42.88
C ILE A 6 6.25 15.97 -41.58
N LEU A 7 7.17 16.71 -40.93
CA LEU A 7 7.80 16.23 -39.69
C LEU A 7 6.85 16.19 -38.49
N TRP A 8 5.78 17.00 -38.51
CA TRP A 8 4.88 17.13 -37.36
C TRP A 8 3.83 16.01 -37.31
N GLU A 9 3.43 15.48 -38.46
CA GLU A 9 2.50 14.34 -38.53
C GLU A 9 3.09 13.08 -37.91
N HIS A 10 4.37 12.77 -38.18
CA HIS A 10 5.02 11.59 -37.63
C HIS A 10 5.23 11.67 -36.11
N THR A 11 5.51 12.86 -35.58
CA THR A 11 5.65 13.05 -34.12
C THR A 11 4.30 12.93 -33.41
N LEU A 12 3.22 13.46 -33.99
CA LEU A 12 1.86 13.28 -33.45
C LEU A 12 1.42 11.81 -33.51
N LEU A 13 1.67 11.11 -34.62
CA LEU A 13 1.38 9.68 -34.74
C LEU A 13 2.17 8.85 -33.72
N ALA A 14 3.45 9.14 -33.52
CA ALA A 14 4.28 8.46 -32.53
C ALA A 14 3.77 8.69 -31.09
N VAL A 15 3.38 9.92 -30.75
CA VAL A 15 2.78 10.24 -29.44
C VAL A 15 1.44 9.53 -29.27
N PHE A 16 0.60 9.47 -30.31
CA PHE A 16 -0.66 8.74 -30.28
C PHE A 16 -0.46 7.23 -30.10
N PHE A 17 0.52 6.64 -30.78
CA PHE A 17 0.88 5.23 -30.63
C PHE A 17 1.48 4.93 -29.25
N LEU A 18 2.31 5.81 -28.71
CA LEU A 18 2.83 5.71 -27.34
C LEU A 18 1.71 5.81 -26.30
N LEU A 19 0.74 6.70 -26.50
CA LEU A 19 -0.45 6.80 -25.64
C LEU A 19 -1.33 5.55 -25.73
N LEU A 20 -1.54 5.00 -26.93
CA LEU A 20 -2.27 3.74 -27.12
C LEU A 20 -1.54 2.56 -26.45
N LEU A 21 -0.21 2.48 -26.61
CA LEU A 21 0.61 1.45 -25.97
C LEU A 21 0.64 1.60 -24.44
N SER A 22 0.56 2.83 -23.91
CA SER A 22 0.47 3.05 -22.46
C SER A 22 -0.83 2.50 -21.84
N GLY A 23 -1.86 2.23 -22.66
CA GLY A 23 -3.12 1.61 -22.25
C GLY A 23 -3.12 0.07 -22.24
N TRP A 24 -2.08 -0.61 -22.74
CA TRP A 24 -2.06 -2.07 -22.90
C TRP A 24 -1.68 -2.88 -21.66
N GLY A 25 -1.73 -2.26 -20.48
CA GLY A 25 -1.53 -2.93 -19.20
C GLY A 25 -2.54 -2.52 -18.14
N VAL A 26 -3.83 -2.46 -18.49
CA VAL A 26 -4.87 -2.36 -17.45
C VAL A 26 -5.09 -3.76 -16.91
N ASP A 27 -4.50 -4.07 -15.76
CA ASP A 27 -4.82 -5.25 -14.95
C ASP A 27 -6.29 -5.16 -14.53
N ALA A 28 -7.17 -5.64 -15.41
CA ALA A 28 -8.60 -5.66 -15.20
C ALA A 28 -8.98 -6.90 -14.40
N TRP A 29 -9.77 -6.72 -13.34
CA TRP A 29 -10.24 -7.81 -12.50
C TRP A 29 -11.76 -7.96 -12.58
N ASN A 30 -12.23 -9.19 -12.73
CA ASN A 30 -13.67 -9.48 -12.63
C ASN A 30 -14.05 -9.77 -11.18
N VAL A 31 -15.28 -9.41 -10.78
CA VAL A 31 -15.80 -9.80 -9.46
C VAL A 31 -15.79 -11.32 -9.31
N GLY A 32 -15.23 -11.80 -8.20
CA GLY A 32 -15.08 -13.22 -7.90
C GLY A 32 -13.88 -13.91 -8.54
N GLU A 33 -13.11 -13.21 -9.38
CA GLU A 33 -11.88 -13.72 -9.96
C GLU A 33 -10.84 -14.01 -8.89
N ILE A 34 -10.12 -15.12 -9.05
CA ILE A 34 -9.10 -15.55 -8.09
C ILE A 34 -7.82 -14.77 -8.35
N ILE A 35 -7.26 -14.16 -7.31
CA ILE A 35 -5.95 -13.52 -7.38
C ILE A 35 -4.91 -14.54 -6.90
N PRO A 36 -4.00 -15.00 -7.77
CA PRO A 36 -2.96 -15.93 -7.37
C PRO A 36 -2.05 -15.30 -6.30
N VAL A 37 -1.80 -16.07 -5.24
CA VAL A 37 -0.92 -15.69 -4.14
C VAL A 37 0.13 -16.77 -3.94
N THR A 38 1.38 -16.36 -3.86
CA THR A 38 2.49 -17.24 -3.48
C THR A 38 2.92 -16.97 -2.05
N LEU A 39 2.99 -18.04 -1.26
CA LEU A 39 3.51 -18.04 0.10
C LEU A 39 5.02 -18.30 0.06
N HIS A 40 5.78 -17.32 0.52
CA HIS A 40 7.21 -17.42 0.76
C HIS A 40 7.44 -17.73 2.23
N MET A 41 8.23 -18.74 2.50
CA MET A 41 8.60 -19.18 3.84
C MET A 41 10.10 -19.04 3.97
N ARG A 42 10.57 -18.29 4.96
CA ARG A 42 11.98 -18.18 5.33
C ARG A 42 12.19 -19.00 6.59
N LEU A 43 13.15 -19.92 6.58
CA LEU A 43 13.49 -20.75 7.74
C LEU A 43 14.67 -20.22 8.55
N LYS A 44 15.53 -19.42 7.91
CA LYS A 44 16.70 -18.79 8.55
C LYS A 44 16.84 -17.35 8.08
N ARG A 45 16.99 -16.41 9.02
CA ARG A 45 17.35 -15.03 8.69
C ARG A 45 18.86 -14.96 8.57
N VAL A 46 19.34 -14.71 7.35
CA VAL A 46 20.71 -14.21 7.17
C VAL A 46 20.63 -12.71 7.44
N ALA A 47 21.27 -12.25 8.52
CA ALA A 47 21.48 -10.82 8.68
C ALA A 47 22.22 -10.34 7.43
N PRO A 48 21.81 -9.25 6.75
CA PRO A 48 22.64 -8.70 5.70
C PRO A 48 24.00 -8.45 6.35
N THR A 49 25.04 -9.11 5.85
CA THR A 49 26.42 -8.80 6.17
C THR A 49 26.64 -7.40 5.61
N VAL A 50 26.16 -6.38 6.33
CA VAL A 50 26.59 -5.01 6.09
C VAL A 50 27.98 -4.94 6.71
N THR A 51 28.94 -5.58 6.05
CA THR A 51 30.29 -5.07 6.06
C THR A 51 30.18 -3.70 5.40
N VAL A 52 29.94 -2.67 6.21
CA VAL A 52 30.36 -1.31 5.85
C VAL A 52 31.88 -1.40 5.78
N GLY A 53 32.38 -1.88 4.64
CA GLY A 53 33.78 -1.87 4.29
C GLY A 53 34.17 -0.41 4.14
N ARG A 54 34.62 0.18 5.24
CA ARG A 54 35.54 1.30 5.22
C ARG A 54 36.75 0.79 4.44
N ASN A 55 37.03 1.41 3.28
CA ASN A 55 38.16 1.14 2.41
C ASN A 55 39.35 0.52 3.14
N ASP A 56 39.52 -0.78 2.98
CA ASP A 56 40.81 -1.45 2.87
C ASP A 56 40.61 -2.43 1.72
N MET A 57 41.21 -2.08 0.58
CA MET A 57 41.20 -2.89 -0.63
C MET A 57 42.00 -4.17 -0.40
N GLU A 58 41.60 -5.22 -1.13
CA GLU A 58 42.25 -6.52 -1.30
C GLU A 58 41.78 -7.61 -0.31
N GLU A 59 41.38 -8.74 -0.89
CA GLU A 59 40.84 -9.96 -0.26
C GLU A 59 39.35 -9.96 0.14
N LEU A 60 38.45 -10.16 -0.83
CA LEU A 60 37.39 -11.21 -0.75
C LEU A 60 36.62 -11.35 -2.09
N GLU A 61 37.30 -11.73 -3.17
CA GLU A 61 36.61 -12.16 -4.41
C GLU A 61 36.10 -13.62 -4.35
N ASP A 62 36.28 -14.35 -3.24
CA ASP A 62 35.95 -15.79 -3.17
C ASP A 62 34.85 -16.19 -2.16
N MET A 63 34.07 -15.27 -1.60
CA MET A 63 32.83 -15.63 -0.89
C MET A 63 31.59 -15.37 -1.73
N GLN A 64 31.50 -16.08 -2.86
CA GLN A 64 30.23 -16.36 -3.51
C GLN A 64 29.59 -17.62 -2.89
N GLU A 65 29.67 -17.77 -1.56
CA GLU A 65 28.88 -18.78 -0.87
C GLU A 65 27.43 -18.29 -0.86
N SER A 66 26.58 -19.02 -1.55
CA SER A 66 25.17 -18.73 -1.82
C SER A 66 24.34 -18.68 -0.53
N GLY A 67 24.57 -17.67 0.31
CA GLY A 67 23.90 -17.40 1.58
C GLY A 67 22.46 -16.92 1.44
N GLN A 68 21.74 -17.38 0.41
CA GLN A 68 20.30 -17.29 0.36
C GLN A 68 19.78 -18.14 1.52
N GLY A 69 19.36 -17.50 2.61
CA GLY A 69 18.72 -18.22 3.71
C GLY A 69 17.65 -19.16 3.16
N GLU A 70 17.48 -20.33 3.77
CA GLU A 70 16.55 -21.36 3.33
C GLU A 70 15.15 -20.77 3.11
N GLN A 71 14.81 -20.56 1.84
CA GLN A 71 13.55 -19.98 1.40
C GLN A 71 12.79 -21.01 0.59
N PHE A 72 11.54 -21.24 0.97
CA PHE A 72 10.62 -22.13 0.29
C PHE A 72 9.46 -21.33 -0.27
N LEU A 73 9.19 -21.51 -1.55
CA LEU A 73 8.06 -20.88 -2.22
C LEU A 73 6.99 -21.93 -2.47
N ARG A 74 5.74 -21.58 -2.17
CA ARG A 74 4.59 -22.43 -2.44
C ARG A 74 3.43 -21.57 -2.94
N PRO A 75 2.89 -21.83 -4.15
CA PRO A 75 1.64 -21.20 -4.56
C PRO A 75 0.52 -21.65 -3.62
N LEU A 76 -0.29 -20.70 -3.14
CA LEU A 76 -1.47 -21.03 -2.34
C LEU A 76 -2.49 -21.75 -3.24
N PRO A 77 -3.19 -22.79 -2.72
CA PRO A 77 -4.25 -23.40 -3.48
C PRO A 77 -5.35 -22.37 -3.79
N PRO A 78 -6.07 -22.49 -4.93
CA PRO A 78 -7.07 -21.51 -5.36
C PRO A 78 -8.15 -21.21 -4.31
N ASP A 79 -8.48 -22.19 -3.46
CA ASP A 79 -9.48 -22.02 -2.39
C ASP A 79 -9.02 -21.11 -1.25
N PHE A 80 -7.70 -20.95 -1.10
CA PHE A 80 -7.06 -20.13 -0.08
C PHE A 80 -6.70 -18.75 -0.62
N CYS A 81 -6.81 -18.53 -1.92
CA CYS A 81 -6.51 -17.26 -2.56
C CYS A 81 -7.66 -16.26 -2.39
N PRO A 82 -7.36 -14.96 -2.31
CA PRO A 82 -8.38 -13.92 -2.31
C PRO A 82 -9.15 -13.91 -3.63
N ARG A 83 -10.46 -13.66 -3.54
CA ARG A 83 -11.32 -13.43 -4.70
C ARG A 83 -11.67 -11.96 -4.78
N PHE A 84 -11.53 -11.37 -5.96
CA PHE A 84 -11.75 -9.94 -6.16
C PHE A 84 -13.17 -9.52 -5.72
N GLY A 85 -13.25 -8.52 -4.85
CA GLY A 85 -14.52 -7.98 -4.33
C GLY A 85 -15.27 -8.89 -3.34
N ILE A 86 -14.70 -10.03 -2.92
CA ILE A 86 -15.37 -10.97 -2.00
C ILE A 86 -14.62 -11.05 -0.67
N ASN A 87 -15.27 -10.58 0.39
CA ASN A 87 -14.77 -10.74 1.75
C ASN A 87 -14.81 -12.22 2.15
N ARG A 88 -13.67 -12.77 2.58
CA ARG A 88 -13.56 -14.18 2.93
C ARG A 88 -12.53 -14.40 4.02
N ARG A 89 -12.71 -15.48 4.77
CA ARG A 89 -11.73 -16.00 5.72
C ARG A 89 -11.37 -17.42 5.32
N VAL A 90 -10.09 -17.76 5.42
CA VAL A 90 -9.56 -19.09 5.14
C VAL A 90 -8.53 -19.45 6.19
N HIS A 91 -8.41 -20.73 6.54
CA HIS A 91 -7.45 -21.18 7.54
C HIS A 91 -6.34 -21.97 6.87
N GLN A 92 -5.14 -21.39 6.79
CA GLN A 92 -3.97 -22.01 6.16
C GLN A 92 -3.29 -22.96 7.15
N PRO A 93 -3.18 -24.27 6.86
CA PRO A 93 -2.46 -25.19 7.73
C PRO A 93 -0.99 -24.77 7.88
N ALA A 94 -0.56 -24.61 9.12
CA ALA A 94 0.77 -24.11 9.47
C ALA A 94 1.46 -24.91 10.59
N LYS A 95 0.85 -25.99 11.07
CA LYS A 95 1.36 -26.87 12.14
C LYS A 95 2.84 -27.20 12.01
N ARG A 96 3.25 -27.73 10.85
CA ARG A 96 4.67 -28.09 10.58
C ARG A 96 5.61 -26.87 10.60
N LEU A 97 5.13 -25.70 10.18
CA LEU A 97 5.91 -24.47 10.20
C LEU A 97 6.13 -23.97 11.62
N PHE A 98 5.09 -24.01 12.45
CA PHE A 98 5.23 -23.68 13.87
C PHE A 98 6.10 -24.69 14.63
N GLU A 99 5.96 -25.99 14.37
CA GLU A 99 6.84 -27.02 14.94
C GLU A 99 8.30 -26.76 14.57
N HIS A 100 8.56 -26.41 13.30
CA HIS A 100 9.90 -26.04 12.86
C HIS A 100 10.39 -24.77 13.57
N ALA A 101 9.58 -23.71 13.63
CA ALA A 101 9.92 -22.49 14.34
C ALA A 101 10.27 -22.77 15.81
N HIS A 102 9.47 -23.56 16.51
CA HIS A 102 9.72 -23.89 17.92
C HIS A 102 10.97 -24.75 18.13
N LYS A 103 11.33 -25.63 17.19
CA LYS A 103 12.63 -26.34 17.21
C LYS A 103 13.80 -25.37 17.02
N GLN A 104 13.64 -24.39 16.13
CA GLN A 104 14.67 -23.38 15.85
C GLN A 104 14.92 -22.47 17.06
N THR A 105 13.88 -22.11 17.82
CA THR A 105 14.02 -21.24 19.00
C THR A 105 14.69 -21.92 20.19
N LYS A 106 14.63 -23.26 20.26
CA LYS A 106 15.36 -24.06 21.27
C LYS A 106 16.85 -24.17 20.97
N ALA A 107 17.27 -23.98 19.72
CA ALA A 107 18.68 -23.99 19.35
C ALA A 107 19.37 -22.70 19.77
N SER A 108 20.48 -22.83 20.51
CA SER A 108 21.29 -21.71 20.98
C SER A 108 21.71 -20.78 19.83
N GLY A 109 21.54 -19.47 20.01
CA GLY A 109 21.98 -18.43 19.06
C GLY A 109 20.99 -18.08 17.94
N ARG A 110 19.83 -18.75 17.84
CA ARG A 110 18.80 -18.44 16.83
C ARG A 110 17.78 -17.41 17.32
N SER A 111 17.31 -16.56 16.41
CA SER A 111 16.29 -15.55 16.69
C SER A 111 14.89 -16.14 16.55
N LEU A 112 13.95 -15.69 17.40
CA LEU A 112 12.52 -15.99 17.23
C LEU A 112 12.00 -15.55 15.85
N SER A 113 12.65 -14.54 15.24
CA SER A 113 12.29 -13.98 13.92
C SER A 113 12.90 -14.69 12.71
N ASP A 114 13.67 -15.77 12.93
CA ASP A 114 14.34 -16.49 11.85
C ASP A 114 13.34 -17.14 10.91
N VAL A 115 12.32 -17.79 11.50
CA VAL A 115 11.21 -18.37 10.75
C VAL A 115 10.12 -17.33 10.52
N ALA A 116 9.88 -16.99 9.26
CA ALA A 116 8.93 -15.97 8.86
C ALA A 116 8.22 -16.34 7.56
N VAL A 117 7.02 -15.82 7.37
CA VAL A 117 6.22 -15.98 6.17
C VAL A 117 6.00 -14.64 5.48
N ARG A 118 5.86 -14.67 4.16
CA ARG A 118 5.52 -13.50 3.33
C ARG A 118 4.57 -13.95 2.24
N PHE A 119 3.56 -13.14 1.96
CA PHE A 119 2.60 -13.40 0.89
C PHE A 119 2.90 -12.46 -0.26
N GLN A 120 2.96 -13.00 -1.48
CA GLN A 120 3.17 -12.25 -2.70
C GLN A 120 1.95 -12.42 -3.59
N LEU A 121 1.33 -11.30 -3.97
CA LEU A 121 0.27 -11.24 -4.96
C LEU A 121 0.91 -11.27 -6.35
N GLU A 122 0.43 -12.19 -7.18
CA GLU A 122 0.90 -12.37 -8.56
C GLU A 122 0.03 -11.60 -9.57
N ARG A 123 0.25 -11.87 -10.87
CA ARG A 123 -0.48 -11.28 -12.01
C ARG A 123 -0.43 -9.74 -12.06
N GLY A 124 0.77 -9.19 -12.24
CA GLY A 124 0.98 -7.77 -12.50
C GLY A 124 0.99 -6.86 -11.27
N LEU A 125 0.29 -7.24 -10.19
CA LEU A 125 0.21 -6.43 -8.96
C LEU A 125 1.58 -6.16 -8.33
N SER A 126 2.49 -7.15 -8.40
CA SER A 126 3.85 -7.06 -7.84
C SER A 126 3.86 -6.56 -6.39
N LYS A 127 2.81 -6.91 -5.63
CA LYS A 127 2.63 -6.52 -4.24
C LYS A 127 2.96 -7.69 -3.35
N SER A 128 3.58 -7.41 -2.23
CA SER A 128 3.93 -8.43 -1.25
C SER A 128 3.91 -7.87 0.15
N THR A 129 3.63 -8.71 1.13
CA THR A 129 3.75 -8.33 2.53
C THR A 129 5.22 -8.18 2.95
N ALA A 130 5.44 -7.56 4.09
CA ALA A 130 6.70 -7.72 4.81
C ALA A 130 6.87 -9.18 5.28
N TRP A 131 8.08 -9.53 5.72
CA TRP A 131 8.33 -10.79 6.40
C TRP A 131 7.66 -10.77 7.78
N LEU A 132 6.69 -11.67 7.97
CA LEU A 132 5.93 -11.84 9.20
C LEU A 132 6.54 -13.00 9.99
N PRO A 133 7.25 -12.75 11.10
CA PRO A 133 7.78 -13.83 11.92
C PRO A 133 6.63 -14.70 12.45
N LEU A 134 6.82 -16.02 12.48
CA LEU A 134 5.82 -16.92 13.05
C LEU A 134 5.72 -16.77 14.56
N LEU A 135 6.85 -16.44 15.19
CA LEU A 135 6.99 -16.28 16.63
C LEU A 135 7.53 -14.89 16.94
N LYS A 136 6.92 -14.21 17.89
CA LYS A 136 7.34 -12.90 18.41
C LYS A 136 7.44 -12.98 19.93
N THR A 137 8.30 -12.18 20.53
CA THR A 137 8.28 -12.00 22.00
C THR A 137 7.69 -10.63 22.35
N THR A 138 6.95 -10.58 23.45
CA THR A 138 6.50 -9.33 24.07
C THR A 138 7.63 -8.60 24.80
N VAL A 139 8.64 -9.34 25.27
CA VAL A 139 9.70 -8.82 26.12
C VAL A 139 10.88 -8.40 25.25
N ARG A 140 11.26 -7.11 25.34
CA ARG A 140 12.51 -6.63 24.76
C ARG A 140 13.66 -7.35 25.47
N PRO A 141 14.60 -8.01 24.75
CA PRO A 141 15.73 -8.65 25.41
C PRO A 141 16.54 -7.60 26.17
N SER A 142 16.50 -7.64 27.50
CA SER A 142 17.38 -6.82 28.33
C SER A 142 18.80 -7.34 28.21
N MET A 143 19.77 -6.44 28.03
CA MET A 143 21.20 -6.77 28.05
C MET A 143 21.61 -7.53 29.31
N SER A 144 20.93 -7.31 30.44
CA SER A 144 21.25 -7.91 31.74
C SER A 144 20.83 -9.38 31.88
N ASN A 145 19.87 -9.86 31.09
CA ASN A 145 19.25 -11.19 31.27
C ASN A 145 19.58 -12.19 30.17
N ARG A 146 20.75 -12.07 29.53
CA ARG A 146 21.20 -12.99 28.47
C ARG A 146 21.30 -14.47 28.92
N GLY A 147 21.27 -14.73 30.23
CA GLY A 147 21.31 -16.07 30.82
C GLY A 147 19.99 -16.60 31.41
N GLN A 148 18.88 -15.85 31.42
CA GLN A 148 17.64 -16.37 32.03
C GLN A 148 16.91 -17.35 31.11
N ASN A 149 16.84 -18.58 31.60
CA ASN A 149 16.10 -19.79 31.24
C ASN A 149 15.13 -19.72 30.06
N ALA A 150 15.22 -20.71 29.16
CA ALA A 150 14.31 -20.93 28.04
C ALA A 150 12.81 -20.93 28.44
N SER A 151 12.48 -21.25 29.71
CA SER A 151 11.11 -21.20 30.23
C SER A 151 10.49 -19.80 30.22
N VAL A 152 11.25 -18.75 30.55
CA VAL A 152 10.76 -17.36 30.56
C VAL A 152 10.45 -16.86 29.15
N ARG A 153 11.11 -17.43 28.13
CA ARG A 153 10.85 -17.10 26.72
C ARG A 153 9.52 -17.66 26.22
N ASP A 154 9.09 -18.80 26.75
CA ASP A 154 7.88 -19.48 26.28
C ASP A 154 6.61 -18.76 26.76
N GLU A 155 6.60 -18.32 28.02
CA GLU A 155 5.46 -17.56 28.61
C GLU A 155 5.20 -16.21 27.90
N ASN A 156 6.24 -15.64 27.29
CA ASN A 156 6.18 -14.35 26.60
C ASN A 156 6.15 -14.47 25.07
N MET A 157 5.87 -15.67 24.56
CA MET A 157 5.84 -15.95 23.14
C MET A 157 4.45 -15.67 22.57
N LEU A 158 4.40 -14.92 21.47
CA LEU A 158 3.22 -14.71 20.67
C LEU A 158 3.37 -15.43 19.33
N TYR A 159 2.30 -16.09 18.93
CA TYR A 159 2.17 -16.84 17.70
C TYR A 159 1.42 -16.01 16.67
N LEU A 160 1.83 -16.07 15.40
CA LEU A 160 1.09 -15.46 14.30
C LEU A 160 -0.26 -16.17 14.14
N ALA A 161 -1.34 -15.57 14.61
CA ALA A 161 -2.67 -16.18 14.61
C ALA A 161 -3.43 -15.88 13.32
N ALA A 162 -3.36 -14.63 12.85
CA ALA A 162 -4.06 -14.22 11.64
C ALA A 162 -3.26 -13.20 10.83
N VAL A 163 -3.57 -13.12 9.54
CA VAL A 163 -3.11 -12.07 8.63
C VAL A 163 -4.32 -11.48 7.93
N THR A 164 -4.59 -10.21 8.20
CA THR A 164 -5.70 -9.48 7.60
C THR A 164 -5.18 -8.69 6.41
N PHE A 165 -5.65 -9.06 5.22
CA PHE A 165 -5.36 -8.37 3.97
C PHE A 165 -6.50 -7.43 3.64
N SER A 166 -6.16 -6.17 3.40
CA SER A 166 -7.11 -5.14 3.03
C SER A 166 -6.83 -4.67 1.62
N PHE A 167 -7.84 -4.79 0.76
CA PHE A 167 -7.83 -4.43 -0.64
C PHE A 167 -8.79 -3.27 -0.85
N GLY A 168 -8.25 -2.13 -1.27
CA GLY A 168 -9.07 -1.07 -1.84
C GLY A 168 -9.21 -1.32 -3.33
N TYR A 169 -10.42 -1.21 -3.86
CA TYR A 169 -10.66 -1.30 -5.29
C TYR A 169 -11.60 -0.20 -5.77
N GLN A 170 -11.51 0.16 -7.04
CA GLN A 170 -12.41 1.10 -7.68
C GLN A 170 -13.23 0.35 -8.72
N GLU A 171 -14.55 0.35 -8.55
CA GLU A 171 -15.46 -0.16 -9.57
C GLU A 171 -15.40 0.74 -10.80
N SER A 172 -15.04 0.14 -11.94
CA SER A 172 -15.00 0.79 -13.25
C SER A 172 -15.10 -0.32 -14.31
N THR A 173 -14.99 0.03 -15.60
CA THR A 173 -14.99 -0.98 -16.68
C THR A 173 -13.94 -2.08 -16.48
N PHE A 174 -12.86 -1.81 -15.74
CA PHE A 174 -11.74 -2.72 -15.54
C PHE A 174 -11.37 -2.94 -14.07
N ASN A 175 -12.32 -2.81 -13.14
CA ASN A 175 -12.14 -2.87 -11.67
C ASN A 175 -10.68 -2.92 -11.16
N LYS A 176 -10.16 -1.76 -10.76
CA LYS A 176 -8.74 -1.60 -10.44
C LYS A 176 -8.49 -1.74 -8.94
N ILE A 177 -7.48 -2.50 -8.54
CA ILE A 177 -6.97 -2.49 -7.16
C ILE A 177 -6.23 -1.16 -6.93
N THR A 178 -6.72 -0.35 -5.98
CA THR A 178 -6.18 0.97 -5.65
C THR A 178 -5.25 0.93 -4.45
N THR A 179 -5.52 0.06 -3.48
CA THR A 179 -4.66 -0.12 -2.31
C THR A 179 -4.56 -1.57 -1.88
N PHE A 180 -3.41 -1.91 -1.30
CA PHE A 180 -3.14 -3.19 -0.70
C PHE A 180 -2.27 -2.99 0.53
N TYR A 181 -2.69 -3.55 1.66
CA TYR A 181 -1.86 -3.68 2.85
C TYR A 181 -2.27 -4.93 3.63
N ALA A 182 -1.38 -5.40 4.50
CA ALA A 182 -1.61 -6.58 5.32
C ALA A 182 -1.18 -6.33 6.76
N GLU A 183 -2.01 -6.74 7.70
CA GLU A 183 -1.81 -6.57 9.14
C GLU A 183 -1.71 -7.94 9.83
N PRO A 184 -0.59 -8.26 10.48
CA PRO A 184 -0.45 -9.48 11.25
C PRO A 184 -1.07 -9.35 12.64
N VAL A 185 -1.85 -10.34 13.04
CA VAL A 185 -2.40 -10.48 14.40
C VAL A 185 -1.66 -11.60 15.11
N TYR A 186 -1.14 -11.28 16.29
CA TYR A 186 -0.42 -12.23 17.13
C TYR A 186 -1.22 -12.56 18.38
N ALA A 187 -1.27 -13.82 18.76
CA ALA A 187 -1.96 -14.31 19.95
C ALA A 187 -1.00 -15.08 20.88
N PRO A 188 -1.24 -15.10 22.20
CA PRO A 188 -0.46 -15.93 23.12
C PRO A 188 -0.78 -17.42 23.00
N VAL A 189 -1.88 -17.77 22.34
CA VAL A 189 -2.33 -19.16 22.15
C VAL A 189 -1.67 -19.74 20.91
N HIS A 190 -1.19 -20.99 21.02
CA HIS A 190 -0.67 -21.74 19.90
C HIS A 190 -1.81 -22.19 18.97
N HIS A 191 -1.77 -21.76 17.72
CA HIS A 191 -2.70 -22.17 16.69
C HIS A 191 -2.00 -23.13 15.70
N GLU A 192 -2.69 -24.19 15.28
CA GLU A 192 -2.16 -25.11 14.25
C GLU A 192 -2.28 -24.52 12.83
N GLU A 193 -3.03 -23.44 12.68
CA GLU A 193 -3.40 -22.81 11.42
C GLU A 193 -3.24 -21.30 11.52
N ILE A 194 -2.96 -20.66 10.39
CA ILE A 194 -2.93 -19.20 10.26
C ILE A 194 -4.21 -18.78 9.56
N GLU A 195 -5.02 -17.95 10.22
CA GLU A 195 -6.22 -17.40 9.61
C GLU A 195 -5.84 -16.28 8.62
N LEU A 196 -6.24 -16.41 7.36
CA LEU A 196 -6.09 -15.37 6.35
C LEU A 196 -7.45 -14.71 6.16
N GLN A 197 -7.54 -13.43 6.49
CA GLN A 197 -8.76 -12.63 6.33
C GLN A 197 -8.59 -11.71 5.13
N TYR A 198 -9.50 -11.79 4.17
CA TYR A 198 -9.52 -10.94 2.99
C TYR A 198 -10.66 -9.95 3.12
N HIS A 199 -10.30 -8.66 3.17
CA HIS A 199 -11.24 -7.55 3.25
C HIS A 199 -11.12 -6.66 2.01
N TRP A 200 -12.25 -6.42 1.35
CA TRP A 200 -12.40 -5.62 0.17
C TRP A 200 -13.23 -4.39 0.51
N GLU A 201 -12.69 -3.23 0.17
CA GLU A 201 -13.34 -1.95 0.34
C GLU A 201 -13.42 -1.25 -1.01
N GLU A 202 -14.65 -0.91 -1.42
CA GLU A 202 -14.86 -0.10 -2.61
C GLU A 202 -14.48 1.35 -2.31
N ARG A 203 -13.36 1.79 -2.89
CA ARG A 203 -12.99 3.19 -2.94
C ARG A 203 -13.66 3.80 -4.15
N ARG A 204 -14.81 4.45 -3.92
CA ARG A 204 -15.43 5.29 -4.95
C ARG A 204 -14.39 6.23 -5.50
N ALA A 205 -14.26 6.26 -6.82
CA ALA A 205 -13.49 7.29 -7.49
C ALA A 205 -13.95 8.63 -6.92
N TYR A 206 -13.02 9.43 -6.37
CA TYR A 206 -13.33 10.83 -6.16
C TYR A 206 -13.82 11.35 -7.50
N ASN A 207 -15.11 11.66 -7.60
CA ASN A 207 -15.71 11.98 -8.89
C ASN A 207 -15.45 13.47 -9.11
N PRO A 208 -14.38 13.87 -9.85
CA PRO A 208 -14.05 15.27 -10.02
C PRO A 208 -15.21 16.01 -10.66
N HIS A 209 -16.05 15.33 -11.45
CA HIS A 209 -17.26 15.92 -12.02
C HIS A 209 -18.26 16.39 -10.96
N LYS A 210 -18.43 15.68 -9.84
CA LYS A 210 -19.31 16.13 -8.74
C LYS A 210 -18.75 17.34 -8.02
N ALA A 211 -17.44 17.37 -7.79
CA ALA A 211 -16.78 18.51 -7.18
C ALA A 211 -16.81 19.73 -8.11
N LEU A 212 -16.54 19.53 -9.40
CA LEU A 212 -16.58 20.55 -10.43
C LEU A 212 -18.02 21.04 -10.65
N SER A 213 -19.03 20.16 -10.65
CA SER A 213 -20.44 20.56 -10.75
C SER A 213 -20.89 21.36 -9.53
N ALA A 214 -20.47 20.97 -8.31
CA ALA A 214 -20.75 21.73 -7.11
C ALA A 214 -20.07 23.10 -7.12
N CYS A 215 -18.80 23.16 -7.54
CA CYS A 215 -18.05 24.41 -7.71
C CYS A 215 -18.71 25.33 -8.75
N ALA A 216 -19.09 24.78 -9.91
CA ALA A 216 -19.80 25.50 -10.96
C ALA A 216 -21.15 26.03 -10.44
N PHE A 217 -21.93 25.20 -9.72
CA PHE A 217 -23.19 25.62 -9.12
C PHE A 217 -23.01 26.77 -8.13
N ILE A 218 -22.03 26.68 -7.22
CA ILE A 218 -21.70 27.75 -6.27
C ILE A 218 -21.30 29.04 -7.01
N SER A 219 -20.49 28.92 -8.07
CA SER A 219 -20.07 30.09 -8.87
C SER A 219 -21.26 30.78 -9.55
N VAL A 220 -22.20 30.01 -10.10
CA VAL A 220 -23.43 30.53 -10.70
C VAL A 220 -24.29 31.22 -9.65
N PHE A 221 -24.52 30.61 -8.49
CA PHE A 221 -25.27 31.22 -7.40
C PHE A 221 -24.62 32.52 -6.89
N ALA A 222 -23.30 32.54 -6.75
CA ALA A 222 -22.57 33.74 -6.35
C ALA A 222 -22.73 34.86 -7.38
N THR A 223 -22.65 34.54 -8.69
CA THR A 223 -22.85 35.54 -9.75
C THR A 223 -24.27 36.10 -9.75
N ILE A 224 -25.29 35.24 -9.56
CA ILE A 224 -26.69 35.66 -9.45
C ILE A 224 -26.90 36.54 -8.21
N ALA A 225 -26.33 36.17 -7.05
CA ALA A 225 -26.45 36.95 -5.83
C ALA A 225 -25.81 38.34 -5.95
N VAL A 226 -24.60 38.42 -6.55
CA VAL A 226 -23.93 39.70 -6.82
C VAL A 226 -24.75 40.54 -7.80
N LEU A 227 -25.26 39.95 -8.88
CA LEU A 227 -26.11 40.65 -9.84
C LEU A 227 -27.41 41.17 -9.18
N TYR A 228 -28.04 40.34 -8.35
CA TYR A 228 -29.22 40.72 -7.59
C TYR A 228 -28.92 41.89 -6.63
N MET A 229 -27.79 41.86 -5.93
CA MET A 229 -27.35 42.98 -5.08
C MET A 229 -27.10 44.25 -5.92
N ILE A 230 -26.44 44.15 -7.08
CA ILE A 230 -26.21 45.33 -7.94
C ILE A 230 -27.53 45.91 -8.44
N ILE A 231 -28.47 45.08 -8.90
CA ILE A 231 -29.74 45.54 -9.47
C ILE A 231 -30.69 46.05 -8.38
N PHE A 232 -30.91 45.27 -7.32
CA PHE A 232 -31.94 45.55 -6.31
C PHE A 232 -31.41 46.28 -5.07
N SER A 233 -30.14 46.07 -4.66
CA SER A 233 -29.50 46.83 -3.57
C SER A 233 -28.96 48.19 -4.03
N SER A 234 -29.12 48.54 -5.32
CA SER A 234 -28.86 49.89 -5.83
C SER A 234 -29.55 50.99 -5.00
N ARG A 235 -30.62 50.69 -4.25
CA ARG A 235 -31.25 51.65 -3.33
C ARG A 235 -30.50 51.90 -2.01
N SER A 236 -29.62 51.01 -1.57
CA SER A 236 -28.85 51.18 -0.32
C SER A 236 -27.47 51.79 -0.60
N LEU A 237 -26.69 51.20 -1.50
CA LEU A 237 -25.32 51.68 -1.78
C LEU A 237 -25.32 53.02 -2.52
N SER A 238 -26.30 53.30 -3.40
CA SER A 238 -26.38 54.62 -4.02
C SER A 238 -26.75 55.71 -3.03
N LYS A 239 -27.55 55.42 -1.98
CA LYS A 239 -27.83 56.41 -0.93
C LYS A 239 -26.58 56.71 -0.10
N GLU A 240 -25.78 55.69 0.19
CA GLU A 240 -24.54 55.86 0.96
C GLU A 240 -23.47 56.65 0.19
N ILE A 241 -23.33 56.39 -1.11
CA ILE A 241 -22.39 57.14 -1.96
C ILE A 241 -22.91 58.56 -2.25
N LYS A 242 -24.21 58.74 -2.48
CA LYS A 242 -24.80 60.06 -2.77
C LYS A 242 -24.76 61.00 -1.57
N ASN A 243 -24.75 60.47 -0.35
CA ASN A 243 -24.59 61.24 0.88
C ASN A 243 -23.12 61.46 1.29
N LYS A 244 -22.15 60.78 0.67
CA LYS A 244 -20.74 61.07 0.90
C LYS A 244 -20.36 62.32 0.10
N THR A 245 -20.43 63.47 0.77
CA THR A 245 -19.82 64.72 0.32
C THR A 245 -18.32 64.51 0.18
N PHE A 246 -17.85 64.33 -1.05
CA PHE A 246 -16.42 64.38 -1.36
C PHE A 246 -15.97 65.83 -1.26
N THR A 247 -15.32 66.18 -0.14
CA THR A 247 -14.56 67.43 -0.03
C THR A 247 -13.32 67.31 -0.91
N LEU A 248 -13.45 67.78 -2.15
CA LEU A 248 -12.34 67.86 -3.08
C LEU A 248 -11.45 69.02 -2.64
N ARG A 249 -10.42 68.72 -1.85
CA ARG A 249 -9.37 69.69 -1.52
C ARG A 249 -8.54 69.93 -2.78
N SER A 250 -8.80 71.05 -3.47
CA SER A 250 -7.87 71.59 -4.45
C SER A 250 -6.57 71.93 -3.75
N HIS A 251 -5.46 71.37 -4.22
CA HIS A 251 -4.13 71.57 -3.62
C HIS A 251 -3.39 72.79 -4.20
N ARG A 252 -4.13 73.74 -4.79
CA ARG A 252 -3.58 74.95 -5.41
C ARG A 252 -4.44 76.16 -5.06
N GLU A 253 -4.26 76.62 -3.84
CA GLU A 253 -4.23 78.00 -3.34
C GLU A 253 -3.53 77.94 -1.97
#